data_AF-A0AAD6YCU5-F1
#
_entry.id   AF-A0AAD6YCU5-F1
#
_cell.length_a   1.000
_cell.length_b   1.000
_cell.length_c   1.000
_cell.angle_alpha   90.00
_cell.angle_beta   90.00
_cell.angle_gamma   90.00
#
_symmetry.space_group_name_H-M   'P 1'
#
loop_
_entity.id
_entity.type
_entity.pdbx_description
1 polymer ?
#
loop_
_entity_poly.entity_id
_entity_poly.type
_entity_poly.pdbx_seq_one_letter_code
_entity_poly.pdbx_strand_id
1 'polypeptide(L)'
;DATQFEDLINCEICTMTMLKPYVLGGCGHTFCVNCLAEWFGTILAQHMTVYPDWSSPVPPFLHLVGPRLRTDPHVAAMIARNGPQPEYSCPTCRAPVATKPVEHYILKALIQNLSSPKNAVKRQGKGKAKTVAEGPFDGFF
;
A
#
# COMPACT_ATOMS: atom_id res chain seq x y z
N ASP A 1 -22.15 -1.91 -22.08
CA ASP A 1 -21.01 -2.31 -22.91
C ASP A 1 -19.91 -2.80 -21.98
N ALA A 2 -19.39 -4.01 -22.16
CA ALA A 2 -18.52 -4.66 -21.16
C ALA A 2 -17.11 -4.08 -21.14
N THR A 3 -16.65 -3.52 -22.27
CA THR A 3 -15.32 -2.94 -22.47
C THR A 3 -15.08 -1.67 -21.64
N GLN A 4 -16.12 -0.89 -21.36
CA GLN A 4 -16.02 0.36 -20.61
C GLN A 4 -15.65 0.17 -19.13
N PHE A 5 -15.82 -1.04 -18.60
CA PHE A 5 -15.48 -1.35 -17.20
C PHE A 5 -14.05 -1.87 -17.03
N GLU A 6 -13.45 -2.42 -18.08
CA GLU A 6 -12.11 -3.01 -18.05
C GLU A 6 -11.06 -1.95 -17.67
N ASP A 7 -11.16 -0.75 -18.24
CA ASP A 7 -10.27 0.38 -17.93
C ASP A 7 -10.39 0.85 -16.46
N LEU A 8 -11.55 0.63 -15.82
CA LEU A 8 -11.80 1.03 -14.43
C LEU A 8 -11.31 0.00 -13.40
N ILE A 9 -11.12 -1.25 -13.82
CA ILE A 9 -10.78 -2.36 -12.93
C ILE A 9 -9.40 -2.95 -13.18
N ASN A 10 -8.79 -2.64 -14.33
CA ASN A 10 -7.44 -3.05 -14.67
C ASN A 10 -6.42 -2.08 -14.08
N CYS A 11 -5.29 -2.61 -13.64
CA CYS A 11 -4.20 -1.80 -13.12
C CYS A 11 -3.46 -1.12 -14.28
N GLU A 12 -3.19 0.18 -14.19
CA GLU A 12 -2.43 0.91 -15.22
C GLU A 12 -0.96 0.46 -15.35
N ILE A 13 -0.42 -0.28 -14.37
CA ILE A 13 0.95 -0.82 -14.42
C ILE A 13 0.99 -2.15 -15.16
N CYS A 14 0.22 -3.13 -14.70
CA CYS A 14 0.29 -4.50 -15.23
C CYS A 14 -0.82 -4.85 -16.21
N THR A 15 -1.76 -3.94 -16.45
CA THR A 15 -2.95 -4.07 -17.31
C THR A 15 -3.89 -5.24 -16.98
N MET A 16 -3.66 -5.93 -15.85
CA MET A 16 -4.52 -7.00 -15.35
C MET A 16 -5.57 -6.48 -14.37
N THR A 17 -6.69 -7.20 -14.26
CA THR A 17 -7.75 -6.89 -13.30
C THR A 17 -7.26 -6.95 -11.85
N MET A 18 -7.55 -5.91 -11.07
CA MET A 18 -7.05 -5.75 -9.71
C MET A 18 -7.77 -6.64 -8.70
N LEU A 19 -7.15 -7.73 -8.24
CA LEU A 19 -7.74 -8.58 -7.18
C LEU A 19 -7.70 -7.94 -5.78
N LYS A 20 -6.68 -7.12 -5.54
CA LYS A 20 -6.46 -6.35 -4.32
C LYS A 20 -6.10 -4.92 -4.72
N PRO A 21 -7.10 -4.10 -5.08
CA PRO A 21 -6.87 -2.70 -5.45
C PRO A 21 -6.50 -1.88 -4.21
N TYR A 22 -5.45 -1.07 -4.30
CA TYR A 22 -5.03 -0.12 -3.27
C TYR A 22 -5.02 1.29 -3.83
N VAL A 23 -5.68 2.20 -3.11
CA VAL A 23 -5.80 3.61 -3.48
C VAL A 23 -4.74 4.44 -2.80
N LEU A 24 -4.14 5.37 -3.56
CA LEU A 24 -3.20 6.36 -3.06
C LEU A 24 -3.93 7.54 -2.42
N GLY A 25 -3.59 7.83 -1.16
CA GLY A 25 -4.03 9.07 -0.50
C GLY A 25 -3.51 10.30 -1.23
N GLY A 26 -4.34 11.34 -1.36
CA GLY A 26 -4.02 12.56 -2.10
C GLY A 26 -4.55 12.54 -3.54
N CYS A 27 -4.07 11.63 -4.39
CA CYS A 27 -4.44 11.63 -5.83
C CYS A 27 -5.53 10.63 -6.24
N GLY A 28 -5.88 9.63 -5.43
CA GLY A 28 -6.98 8.70 -5.71
C GLY A 28 -6.71 7.61 -6.76
N HIS A 29 -5.56 7.62 -7.45
CA HIS A 29 -5.16 6.52 -8.34
C HIS A 29 -5.05 5.19 -7.60
N THR A 30 -5.44 4.11 -8.26
CA THR A 30 -5.58 2.77 -7.68
C THR A 30 -4.79 1.74 -8.47
N PHE A 31 -4.06 0.88 -7.76
CA PHE A 31 -3.18 -0.13 -8.37
C PHE A 31 -3.30 -1.48 -7.67
N CYS A 32 -2.76 -2.53 -8.29
CA CYS A 32 -2.52 -3.80 -7.62
C CYS A 32 -1.56 -3.62 -6.44
N VAL A 33 -1.79 -4.36 -5.35
CA VAL A 33 -0.89 -4.39 -4.19
C VAL A 33 0.57 -4.69 -4.57
N ASN A 34 0.80 -5.66 -5.47
CA ASN A 34 2.15 -6.05 -5.87
C ASN A 34 2.82 -4.96 -6.70
N CYS A 35 2.14 -4.43 -7.72
CA CYS A 35 2.68 -3.38 -8.58
C CYS A 35 3.03 -2.12 -7.78
N LEU A 36 2.19 -1.77 -6.81
CA LEU A 36 2.45 -0.61 -5.97
C LEU A 36 3.59 -0.84 -4.98
N ALA A 37 3.68 -2.03 -4.38
CA ALA A 37 4.79 -2.39 -3.49
C ALA A 37 6.13 -2.45 -4.25
N GLU A 38 6.14 -2.97 -5.47
CA GLU A 38 7.31 -2.96 -6.35
C GLU A 38 7.74 -1.53 -6.70
N TRP A 39 6.79 -0.65 -7.05
CA TRP A 39 7.05 0.75 -7.32
C TRP A 39 7.66 1.50 -6.11
N PHE A 40 7.12 1.29 -4.90
CA PHE A 40 7.75 1.86 -3.70
C PHE A 40 9.09 1.20 -3.39
N GLY A 41 9.24 -0.08 -3.68
CA GLY A 41 10.50 -0.80 -3.58
C GLY A 41 11.61 -0.18 -4.43
N THR A 42 11.31 0.24 -5.68
CA THR A 42 12.31 0.88 -6.54
C THR A 42 12.72 2.25 -6.02
N ILE A 43 11.79 3.06 -5.54
CA ILE A 43 12.08 4.37 -4.93
C ILE A 43 12.94 4.20 -3.67
N LEU A 44 12.60 3.22 -2.82
CA LEU A 44 13.36 2.93 -1.61
C LEU A 44 14.79 2.45 -1.94
N ALA A 45 14.94 1.56 -2.92
CA ALA A 45 16.25 1.09 -3.36
C ALA A 45 17.10 2.25 -3.90
N GLN A 46 16.52 3.14 -4.70
CA GLN A 46 17.20 4.36 -5.18
C GLN A 46 17.58 5.30 -4.03
N HIS A 47 16.71 5.43 -3.03
CA HIS A 47 17.04 6.23 -1.85
C HIS A 47 18.25 5.66 -1.11
N MET A 48 18.31 4.33 -0.92
CA MET A 48 19.44 3.66 -0.25
C MET A 48 20.75 3.77 -1.02
N THR A 49 20.73 3.90 -2.36
CA THR A 49 21.96 4.13 -3.13
C THR A 49 22.50 5.55 -2.97
N VAL A 50 21.61 6.55 -2.83
CA VAL A 50 22.00 7.95 -2.60
C VAL A 50 22.40 8.20 -1.15
N TYR A 51 21.78 7.48 -0.20
CA TYR A 51 22.00 7.63 1.23
C TYR A 51 22.41 6.29 1.86
N PRO A 52 23.68 5.86 1.72
CA PRO A 52 24.15 4.57 2.23
C PRO A 52 24.13 4.47 3.77
N ASP A 53 24.23 5.61 4.47
CA ASP A 53 24.14 5.67 5.93
C ASP A 53 22.70 5.78 6.45
N TRP A 54 21.71 5.81 5.55
CA TRP A 54 20.31 5.87 5.95
C TRP A 54 19.88 4.57 6.60
N SER A 55 19.34 4.67 7.81
CA SER A 55 18.65 3.56 8.48
C SER A 55 17.16 3.85 8.50
N SER A 56 16.34 2.82 8.28
CA SER A 56 14.89 2.97 8.22
C SER A 56 14.36 3.66 9.49
N PRO A 57 13.45 4.63 9.35
CA PRO A 57 12.99 5.46 10.47
C PRO A 57 12.31 4.69 11.59
N VAL A 58 11.88 3.44 11.38
CA VAL A 58 11.26 2.64 12.44
C VAL A 58 12.32 1.73 13.06
N PRO A 59 13.02 2.15 14.13
CA PRO A 59 13.94 1.26 14.80
C PRO A 59 13.17 0.05 15.35
N PRO A 60 13.74 -1.16 15.30
CA PRO A 60 13.04 -2.41 15.65
C PRO A 60 12.35 -2.37 17.02
N PHE A 61 12.89 -1.62 17.99
CA PHE A 61 12.30 -1.48 19.32
C PHE A 61 10.93 -0.78 19.31
N LEU A 62 10.65 0.08 18.33
CA LEU A 62 9.34 0.72 18.20
C LEU A 62 8.28 -0.20 17.62
N HIS A 63 8.63 -1.40 17.14
CA HIS A 63 7.68 -2.49 16.91
C HIS A 63 7.24 -3.17 18.21
N LEU A 64 8.01 -3.04 19.30
CA LEU A 64 7.64 -3.55 20.63
C LEU A 64 6.84 -2.56 21.47
N VAL A 65 6.85 -1.27 21.14
CA VAL A 65 6.03 -0.28 21.86
C VAL A 65 4.61 -0.28 21.28
N GLY A 66 3.61 -0.29 22.16
CA GLY A 66 2.21 -0.35 21.76
C GLY A 66 1.77 0.85 20.90
N PRO A 67 0.62 0.76 20.19
CA PRO A 67 0.17 1.75 19.19
C PRO A 67 0.16 3.20 19.66
N ARG A 68 -0.09 3.42 20.97
CA ARG A 68 -0.14 4.76 21.57
C ARG A 68 1.20 5.49 21.61
N LEU A 69 2.31 4.77 21.80
CA LEU A 69 3.64 5.40 21.82
C LEU A 69 4.14 5.72 20.41
N ARG A 70 3.71 4.98 19.37
CA ARG A 70 4.04 5.31 17.96
C ARG A 70 3.38 6.60 17.48
N THR A 71 2.17 6.88 17.95
CA THR A 71 1.44 8.10 17.61
C THR A 71 1.82 9.29 18.49
N ASP A 72 2.67 9.09 19.50
CA ASP A 72 3.13 10.18 20.34
C ASP A 72 4.00 11.14 19.50
N PRO A 73 3.65 12.43 19.43
CA PRO A 73 4.38 13.41 18.63
C PRO A 73 5.86 13.52 18.99
N HIS A 74 6.23 13.26 20.25
CA HIS A 74 7.61 13.31 20.70
C HIS A 74 8.41 12.09 20.21
N VAL A 75 7.78 10.91 20.20
CA VAL A 75 8.40 9.69 19.64
C VAL A 75 8.50 9.78 18.12
N ALA A 76 7.46 10.28 17.44
CA ALA A 76 7.49 10.55 16.00
C ALA A 76 8.59 11.57 15.63
N ALA A 77 8.78 12.61 16.44
CA ALA A 77 9.87 13.58 16.25
C ALA A 77 11.26 12.97 16.52
N MET A 78 11.39 12.02 17.45
CA MET A 78 12.66 11.29 17.67
C MET A 78 12.98 10.30 16.53
N ILE A 79 11.96 9.70 15.93
CA ILE A 79 12.07 8.86 14.72
C ILE A 79 12.50 9.70 13.51
N ALA A 80 11.89 10.86 13.32
CA ALA A 80 12.10 11.73 12.16
C ALA A 80 13.47 12.42 12.13
N ARG A 81 14.39 12.10 13.07
CA ARG A 81 15.53 12.96 13.37
C ARG A 81 16.82 12.74 12.59
N ASN A 82 17.02 11.64 11.86
CA ASN A 82 18.33 11.36 11.27
C ASN A 82 18.28 11.06 9.77
N GLY A 83 17.80 12.00 8.97
CA GLY A 83 18.17 12.07 7.55
C GLY A 83 17.01 12.21 6.56
N PRO A 84 17.35 12.32 5.27
CA PRO A 84 16.38 12.37 4.17
C PRO A 84 15.54 11.09 4.15
N GLN A 85 14.27 11.22 3.76
CA GLN A 85 13.35 10.10 3.62
C GLN A 85 13.07 9.83 2.14
N PRO A 86 12.74 8.58 1.78
CA PRO A 86 12.29 8.26 0.43
C PRO A 86 11.00 9.02 0.10
N GLU A 87 11.01 9.76 -1.01
CA GLU A 87 9.84 10.48 -1.51
C GLU A 87 9.03 9.60 -2.46
N TYR A 88 8.04 8.89 -1.91
CA TYR A 88 7.15 8.06 -2.73
C TYR A 88 6.22 8.92 -3.59
N SER A 89 5.92 8.44 -4.80
CA SER A 89 5.08 9.16 -5.78
C SER A 89 4.10 8.22 -6.48
N CYS A 90 3.03 8.77 -7.03
CA CYS A 90 2.08 8.03 -7.84
C CYS A 90 2.69 7.64 -9.21
N PRO A 91 2.60 6.37 -9.64
CA PRO A 91 3.06 5.92 -10.95
C PRO A 91 2.46 6.69 -12.14
N THR A 92 1.20 7.10 -12.02
CA THR A 92 0.44 7.77 -13.10
C THR A 92 0.66 9.28 -13.11
N CYS A 93 0.34 9.95 -12.00
CA CYS A 93 0.31 11.42 -11.96
C CYS A 93 1.49 12.05 -11.21
N ARG A 94 2.41 11.23 -10.67
CA ARG A 94 3.59 11.65 -9.89
C ARG A 94 3.28 12.47 -8.63
N ALA A 95 2.02 12.58 -8.23
CA ALA A 95 1.64 13.22 -6.97
C ALA A 95 2.37 12.53 -5.79
N PRO A 96 2.84 13.31 -4.80
CA PRO A 96 3.53 12.75 -3.65
C PRO A 96 2.59 11.88 -2.83
N VAL A 97 3.11 10.75 -2.32
CA VAL A 97 2.39 9.83 -1.46
C VAL A 97 3.04 9.87 -0.09
N ALA A 98 2.39 10.56 0.86
CA ALA A 98 2.88 10.72 2.24
C ALA A 98 2.24 9.74 3.24
N THR A 99 1.25 8.96 2.81
CA THR A 99 0.48 8.06 3.68
C THR A 99 0.36 6.67 3.07
N LYS A 100 0.21 5.66 3.93
CA LYS A 100 0.05 4.26 3.51
C LYS A 100 -1.16 4.11 2.58
N PRO A 101 -1.01 3.46 1.42
CA PRO A 101 -2.14 3.13 0.56
C PRO A 101 -3.17 2.27 1.29
N VAL A 102 -4.45 2.49 0.99
CA VAL A 102 -5.56 1.78 1.63
C VAL A 102 -6.22 0.84 0.62
N GLU A 103 -6.62 -0.35 1.05
CA GLU A 103 -7.36 -1.26 0.19
C GLU A 103 -8.72 -0.65 -0.21
N HIS A 104 -9.00 -0.60 -1.51
CA HIS A 104 -10.24 -0.02 -2.03
C HIS A 104 -11.38 -1.05 -2.02
N TYR A 105 -12.00 -1.28 -0.86
CA TYR A 105 -12.99 -2.36 -0.66
C TYR A 105 -14.19 -2.33 -1.61
N ILE A 106 -14.72 -1.15 -1.97
CA ILE A 106 -15.85 -1.04 -2.90
C ILE A 106 -15.46 -1.53 -4.30
N LEU A 107 -14.35 -1.05 -4.85
CA LEU A 107 -13.82 -1.49 -6.14
C LEU A 107 -13.53 -3.00 -6.14
N LYS A 108 -12.94 -3.52 -5.05
CA LYS A 108 -12.73 -4.97 -4.90
C LYS A 108 -14.03 -5.76 -4.98
N ALA A 109 -15.09 -5.32 -4.31
CA ALA A 109 -16.40 -5.97 -4.37
C ALA A 109 -17.01 -5.89 -5.78
N LEU A 110 -16.86 -4.76 -6.48
CA LEU A 110 -17.31 -4.59 -7.87
C LEU A 110 -16.59 -5.57 -8.81
N ILE A 111 -15.26 -5.66 -8.69
CA ILE A 111 -14.44 -6.59 -9.47
C ILE A 111 -14.90 -8.03 -9.26
N GLN A 112 -15.12 -8.43 -8.01
CA GLN A 112 -15.60 -9.77 -7.69
C GLN A 112 -16.97 -10.08 -8.32
N ASN A 113 -17.88 -9.11 -8.34
CA ASN A 113 -19.20 -9.28 -8.96
C ASN A 113 -19.13 -9.36 -10.49
N LEU A 114 -18.21 -8.64 -11.13
CA LEU A 114 -18.01 -8.66 -12.58
C LEU A 114 -17.26 -9.93 -13.03
N SER A 115 -16.29 -10.39 -12.25
CA SER A 115 -15.50 -11.59 -12.55
C SER A 115 -16.20 -12.90 -12.20
N SER A 116 -17.28 -12.88 -11.41
CA SER A 116 -18.03 -14.09 -11.08
C SER A 116 -18.92 -14.53 -12.25
N PRO A 117 -18.73 -15.74 -12.83
CA PRO A 117 -19.81 -16.36 -13.58
C PRO A 117 -20.99 -16.56 -12.63
N LYS A 118 -22.20 -16.18 -13.07
CA LYS A 118 -23.43 -16.32 -12.28
C LYS A 118 -23.49 -17.74 -11.68
N ASN A 119 -23.37 -17.82 -10.35
CA ASN A 119 -23.29 -19.02 -9.50
C ASN A 119 -21.88 -19.59 -9.22
N ALA A 120 -21.17 -18.99 -8.27
CA ALA A 120 -20.34 -19.74 -7.32
C ALA A 120 -20.20 -18.94 -6.01
N VAL A 121 -21.17 -19.06 -5.12
CA VAL A 121 -21.03 -18.57 -3.73
C VAL A 121 -19.99 -19.45 -3.03
N LYS A 122 -18.74 -19.00 -2.98
CA LYS A 122 -17.76 -19.57 -2.04
C LYS A 122 -17.90 -18.86 -0.70
N ARG A 123 -18.40 -19.60 0.28
CA ARG A 123 -18.46 -19.21 1.69
C ARG A 123 -17.06 -18.81 2.17
N GLN A 124 -16.90 -17.57 2.64
CA GLN A 124 -15.72 -17.17 3.40
C GLN A 124 -15.70 -17.95 4.71
N GLY A 125 -14.70 -18.81 4.87
CA GLY A 125 -14.43 -19.49 6.14
C GLY A 125 -14.08 -18.48 7.22
N LYS A 126 -14.66 -18.69 8.41
CA LYS A 126 -14.46 -17.92 9.64
C LYS A 126 -12.95 -17.83 9.94
N GLY A 127 -12.36 -16.66 9.72
CA GLY A 127 -10.93 -16.43 9.96
C GLY A 127 -10.61 -16.52 11.45
N LYS A 128 -9.70 -17.43 11.82
CA LYS A 128 -8.96 -17.35 13.09
C LYS A 128 -8.22 -16.02 13.13
N ALA A 129 -8.21 -15.36 14.29
CA ALA A 129 -7.43 -14.15 14.53
C ALA A 129 -5.97 -14.41 14.13
N LYS A 130 -5.53 -13.78 13.04
CA LYS A 130 -4.11 -13.74 12.68
C LYS A 130 -3.42 -12.84 13.70
N THR A 131 -2.29 -13.32 14.24
CA THR A 131 -1.24 -12.46 14.82
C THR A 131 -1.06 -11.24 13.93
N VAL A 132 -0.90 -10.05 14.52
CA VAL A 132 -0.76 -8.76 13.80
C VAL A 132 0.25 -8.94 12.68
N ALA A 133 -0.24 -9.18 11.47
CA ALA A 133 0.60 -9.42 10.31
C ALA A 133 0.93 -8.04 9.75
N GLU A 134 2.22 -7.76 9.58
CA GLU A 134 2.68 -6.53 8.93
C GLU A 134 1.94 -6.37 7.59
N GLY A 135 1.34 -5.20 7.42
CA GLY A 135 0.63 -4.83 6.21
C GLY A 135 1.60 -4.68 5.03
N PRO A 136 1.11 -4.77 3.78
CA PRO A 136 1.95 -4.77 2.58
C PRO A 136 2.82 -3.52 2.40
N PHE A 137 2.50 -2.43 3.10
CA PHE A 137 3.22 -1.16 3.01
C PHE A 137 3.87 -0.71 4.33
N ASP A 138 3.94 -1.59 5.34
CA ASP A 138 4.49 -1.23 6.65
C ASP A 138 6.00 -0.95 6.65
N GLY A 139 6.72 -1.41 5.62
CA GLY A 139 8.15 -1.13 5.45
C GLY A 139 8.48 0.18 4.71
N PHE A 140 7.48 0.91 4.21
CA PHE A 140 7.69 2.15 3.45
C PHE A 140 7.36 3.41 4.25
N PHE A 141 6.45 3.34 5.24
CA PHE A 141 5.96 4.49 6.01
C PHE A 141 5.93 4.21 7.52
#